data_AF-A0A931EFU1-F1
#
_entry.id   AF-A0A931EFU1-F1
#
_cell.length_a   1.000
_cell.length_b   1.000
_cell.length_c   1.000
_cell.angle_alpha   90.00
_cell.angle_beta   90.00
_cell.angle_gamma   90.00
#
_symmetry.space_group_name_H-M   'P 1'
#
loop_
_entity.id
_entity.type
_entity.pdbx_description
1 polymer ?
#
loop_
_entity_poly.entity_id
_entity_poly.type
_entity_poly.pdbx_seq_one_letter_code
_entity_poly.pdbx_strand_id
1 'polypeptide(L)'
;MAKRHRTVLLVALFSLLIQRPLEARAAAAADTVSETQVCDSLADYFLGMEDYPEAIRRHRAVIRDHPENALAHYHLGFAYGLMGHHRQELAEYEKAVDLGLSDWDLFLNLGLLYVETDQLDTASKVLELAAVMAPERPETHYNLGLAYEKRGKLQQAEQEMLLSLQLDPSQVDARNQLGVIYAEEGNYMRARDEWRDLANSAPGYSPARANLALLRQAERGGTFGIGARSGAFAH
;
A
#
# COMPACT_ATOMS: atom_id res chain seq x y z
N MET A 1 50.13 -19.71 -5.34
CA MET A 1 48.84 -19.83 -6.07
C MET A 1 47.70 -19.97 -5.07
N ALA A 2 47.01 -18.90 -4.70
CA ALA A 2 45.76 -18.97 -3.90
C ALA A 2 45.03 -17.61 -3.84
N LYS A 3 44.81 -16.94 -4.99
CA LYS A 3 44.11 -15.63 -5.03
C LYS A 3 42.92 -15.56 -6.00
N ARG A 4 42.45 -16.68 -6.57
CA ARG A 4 41.35 -16.67 -7.55
C ARG A 4 40.01 -17.27 -7.08
N HIS A 5 39.88 -17.70 -5.82
CA HIS A 5 38.63 -18.33 -5.33
C HIS A 5 37.75 -17.44 -4.43
N ARG A 6 38.21 -16.26 -3.98
CA ARG A 6 37.39 -15.36 -3.14
C ARG A 6 36.41 -14.49 -3.93
N THR A 7 36.73 -14.15 -5.18
CA THR A 7 35.85 -13.32 -6.02
C THR A 7 34.62 -14.07 -6.52
N VAL A 8 34.70 -15.40 -6.68
CA VAL A 8 33.56 -16.22 -7.09
C VAL A 8 32.56 -16.45 -5.93
N LEU A 9 33.03 -16.42 -4.67
CA LEU A 9 32.16 -16.57 -3.50
C LEU A 9 31.34 -15.31 -3.19
N LEU A 10 31.86 -14.10 -3.48
CA LEU A 10 31.11 -12.85 -3.28
C LEU A 10 30.01 -12.66 -4.34
N VAL A 11 30.25 -13.07 -5.59
CA VAL A 11 29.22 -13.03 -6.64
C VAL A 11 28.11 -14.04 -6.35
N ALA A 12 28.44 -15.21 -5.79
CA ALA A 12 27.43 -16.22 -5.41
C ALA A 12 26.54 -15.81 -4.22
N LEU A 13 27.05 -14.96 -3.29
CA LEU A 13 26.26 -14.39 -2.20
C LEU A 13 25.36 -13.24 -2.66
N PHE A 14 25.79 -12.46 -3.66
CA PHE A 14 24.97 -11.42 -4.29
C PHE A 14 23.84 -12.01 -5.14
N SER A 15 24.08 -13.15 -5.80
CA SER A 15 23.03 -13.87 -6.54
C SER A 15 21.98 -14.55 -5.66
N LEU A 16 22.21 -14.67 -4.34
CA LEU A 16 21.26 -15.26 -3.40
C LEU A 16 20.28 -14.24 -2.77
N LEU A 17 20.54 -12.94 -2.94
CA LEU A 17 19.64 -11.87 -2.46
C LEU A 17 18.42 -11.68 -3.37
N ILE A 18 18.56 -12.00 -4.65
CA ILE A 18 17.52 -11.83 -5.69
C ILE A 18 16.37 -12.85 -5.52
N GLN A 19 16.59 -13.94 -4.77
CA GLN A 19 15.58 -14.99 -4.54
C GLN A 19 14.99 -15.00 -3.13
N ARG A 20 15.34 -14.04 -2.27
CA ARG A 20 14.73 -13.96 -0.95
C ARG A 20 13.37 -13.27 -1.03
N PRO A 21 12.35 -13.79 -0.31
CA PRO A 21 11.07 -13.09 -0.19
C PRO A 21 11.35 -11.68 0.34
N LEU A 22 10.58 -10.70 -0.14
CA LEU A 22 10.76 -9.27 0.15
C LEU A 22 10.93 -8.99 1.66
N GLU A 23 10.23 -9.75 2.50
CA GLU A 23 10.34 -9.77 3.96
C GLU A 23 11.79 -9.96 4.47
N ALA A 24 12.55 -10.89 3.88
CA ALA A 24 13.92 -11.18 4.29
C ALA A 24 14.93 -10.15 3.74
N ARG A 25 14.55 -9.38 2.71
CA ARG A 25 15.32 -8.22 2.23
C ARG A 25 15.04 -7.00 3.13
N ALA A 26 13.77 -6.76 3.47
CA ALA A 26 13.34 -5.72 4.41
C ALA A 26 13.99 -5.86 5.80
N ALA A 27 14.00 -7.07 6.36
CA ALA A 27 14.63 -7.32 7.67
C ALA A 27 16.16 -7.13 7.65
N ALA A 28 16.83 -7.37 6.51
CA ALA A 28 18.27 -7.17 6.37
C ALA A 28 18.65 -5.70 6.10
N ALA A 29 17.74 -4.93 5.50
CA ALA A 29 17.90 -3.51 5.21
C ALA A 29 17.99 -2.64 6.48
N ALA A 30 17.29 -3.01 7.55
CA ALA A 30 17.26 -2.27 8.82
C ALA A 30 18.65 -2.13 9.50
N ASP A 31 19.62 -2.97 9.16
CA ASP A 31 20.96 -2.97 9.74
C ASP A 31 22.01 -2.16 8.95
N THR A 32 21.65 -1.60 7.78
CA THR A 32 22.58 -0.84 6.91
C THR A 32 22.01 0.49 6.48
N VAL A 33 22.00 1.48 7.38
CA VAL A 33 21.74 2.87 6.99
C VAL A 33 23.01 3.45 6.38
N SER A 34 23.06 3.55 5.05
CA SER A 34 24.12 4.26 4.33
C SER A 34 24.00 5.77 4.60
N GLU A 35 25.10 6.40 5.06
CA GLU A 35 25.24 7.84 5.36
C GLU A 35 25.03 8.78 4.15
N THR A 36 24.55 8.27 3.01
CA THR A 36 24.49 8.99 1.71
C THR A 36 23.07 9.19 1.17
N GLN A 37 22.10 9.40 2.06
CA GLN A 37 20.77 9.84 1.64
C GLN A 37 20.76 11.35 1.42
N VAL A 38 20.61 11.77 0.17
CA VAL A 38 20.50 13.18 -0.23
C VAL A 38 19.03 13.48 -0.52
N CYS A 39 18.43 14.36 0.27
CA CYS A 39 17.11 14.89 -0.02
C CYS A 39 17.24 16.02 -1.05
N ASP A 40 16.62 15.88 -2.22
CA ASP A 40 16.51 16.97 -3.19
C ASP A 40 15.12 17.61 -3.04
N SER A 41 15.06 18.67 -2.24
CA SER A 41 13.82 19.38 -1.94
C SER A 41 13.13 19.94 -3.18
N LEU A 42 13.84 20.17 -4.29
CA LEU A 42 13.21 20.58 -5.55
C LEU A 42 12.54 19.39 -6.25
N ALA A 43 13.12 18.20 -6.19
CA ALA A 43 12.51 17.00 -6.75
C ALA A 43 11.18 16.68 -6.02
N ASP A 44 11.21 16.73 -4.69
CA ASP A 44 10.03 16.50 -3.84
C ASP A 44 8.98 17.62 -4.01
N TYR A 45 9.42 18.85 -4.26
CA TYR A 45 8.52 19.95 -4.60
C TYR A 45 7.71 19.66 -5.87
N PHE A 46 8.34 19.13 -6.92
CA PHE A 46 7.63 18.79 -8.15
C PHE A 46 6.67 17.61 -7.98
N LEU A 47 6.96 16.67 -7.08
CA LEU A 47 5.98 15.65 -6.66
C LEU A 47 4.73 16.30 -6.05
N GLY A 48 4.92 17.23 -5.10
CA GLY A 48 3.80 17.94 -4.46
C GLY A 48 3.02 18.87 -5.39
N MET A 49 3.63 19.31 -6.50
CA MET A 49 2.96 20.09 -7.56
C MET A 49 2.30 19.22 -8.63
N GLU A 50 2.36 17.89 -8.48
CA GLU A 50 1.88 16.90 -9.46
C GLU A 50 2.55 16.99 -10.84
N ASP A 51 3.71 17.66 -10.95
CA ASP A 51 4.55 17.66 -12.15
C ASP A 51 5.47 16.43 -12.14
N TYR A 52 4.85 15.26 -12.30
CA TYR A 52 5.53 13.97 -12.27
C TYR A 52 6.65 13.84 -13.31
N PRO A 53 6.51 14.34 -14.56
CA PRO A 53 7.61 14.32 -15.52
C PRO A 53 8.86 15.07 -15.04
N GLU A 54 8.70 16.26 -14.43
CA GLU A 54 9.82 17.02 -13.90
C GLU A 54 10.37 16.37 -12.63
N ALA A 55 9.52 15.85 -11.74
CA ALA A 55 9.95 15.08 -10.56
C ALA A 55 10.83 13.88 -10.96
N ILE A 56 10.39 13.09 -11.95
CA ILE A 56 11.16 11.97 -12.51
C ILE A 56 12.52 12.44 -13.03
N ARG A 57 12.55 13.55 -13.78
CA ARG A 57 13.80 14.10 -14.33
C ARG A 57 14.78 14.49 -13.22
N ARG A 58 14.28 15.06 -12.13
CA ARG A 58 15.07 15.50 -10.97
C ARG A 58 15.59 14.32 -10.17
N HIS A 59 14.74 13.37 -9.80
CA HIS A 59 15.18 12.17 -9.07
C HIS A 59 16.19 11.34 -9.87
N ARG A 60 16.03 11.23 -11.20
CA ARG A 60 17.05 10.62 -12.08
C ARG A 60 18.39 11.36 -12.04
N ALA A 61 18.39 12.69 -11.92
CA ALA A 61 19.63 13.46 -11.77
C ALA A 61 20.29 13.17 -10.43
N VAL A 62 19.53 13.09 -9.33
CA VAL A 62 20.04 12.70 -8.01
C VAL A 62 20.65 11.30 -8.07
N ILE A 63 19.95 10.32 -8.66
CA ILE A 63 20.43 8.94 -8.78
C ILE A 63 21.68 8.84 -9.66
N ARG A 64 21.78 9.64 -10.73
CA ARG A 64 23.00 9.67 -11.56
C ARG A 64 24.23 10.07 -10.75
N ASP A 65 24.07 11.04 -9.85
CA ASP A 65 25.18 11.60 -9.07
C ASP A 65 25.39 10.80 -7.76
N HIS A 66 24.32 10.17 -7.24
CA HIS A 66 24.27 9.37 -6.01
C HIS A 66 23.44 8.08 -6.22
N PRO A 67 23.99 7.05 -6.89
CA PRO A 67 23.25 5.83 -7.27
C PRO A 67 22.86 4.91 -6.11
N GLU A 68 23.35 5.20 -4.89
CA GLU A 68 23.01 4.46 -3.67
C GLU A 68 21.99 5.23 -2.80
N ASN A 69 21.43 6.31 -3.30
CA ASN A 69 20.42 7.09 -2.60
C ASN A 69 19.06 6.38 -2.63
N ALA A 70 18.79 5.60 -1.58
CA ALA A 70 17.57 4.81 -1.47
C ALA A 70 16.28 5.67 -1.50
N LEU A 71 16.29 6.86 -0.90
CA LEU A 71 15.13 7.78 -0.94
C LEU A 71 14.85 8.30 -2.35
N ALA A 72 15.90 8.63 -3.12
CA ALA A 72 15.71 9.07 -4.50
C ALA A 72 15.11 7.96 -5.38
N HIS A 73 15.49 6.70 -5.14
CA HIS A 73 14.86 5.55 -5.77
C HIS A 73 13.39 5.40 -5.33
N TYR A 74 13.09 5.54 -4.04
CA TYR A 74 11.71 5.53 -3.56
C TYR A 74 10.83 6.61 -4.20
N HIS A 75 11.25 7.87 -4.16
CA HIS A 75 10.48 8.98 -4.76
C HIS A 75 10.37 8.87 -6.29
N LEU A 76 11.40 8.34 -6.97
CA LEU A 76 11.31 8.05 -8.39
C LEU A 76 10.27 6.94 -8.68
N GLY A 77 10.25 5.89 -7.85
CA GLY A 77 9.23 4.84 -7.91
C GLY A 77 7.83 5.42 -7.73
N PHE A 78 7.63 6.24 -6.70
CA PHE A 78 6.37 6.92 -6.42
C PHE A 78 5.90 7.78 -7.60
N ALA A 79 6.79 8.58 -8.20
CA ALA A 79 6.46 9.36 -9.39
C ALA A 79 6.05 8.49 -10.59
N TYR A 80 6.65 7.30 -10.75
CA TYR A 80 6.24 6.35 -11.77
C TYR A 80 4.87 5.74 -11.50
N GLY A 81 4.55 5.43 -10.23
CA GLY A 81 3.25 4.93 -9.83
C GLY A 81 2.12 5.91 -10.15
N LEU A 82 2.32 7.19 -9.83
CA LEU A 82 1.36 8.27 -10.16
C LEU A 82 1.14 8.45 -11.68
N MET A 83 2.06 7.95 -12.51
CA MET A 83 1.94 7.91 -13.97
C MET A 83 1.43 6.57 -14.53
N GLY A 84 1.14 5.57 -13.69
CA GLY A 84 0.74 4.22 -14.10
C GLY A 84 1.89 3.40 -14.70
N HIS A 85 3.15 3.81 -14.48
CA HIS A 85 4.33 3.13 -14.97
C HIS A 85 4.80 2.01 -14.02
N HIS A 86 3.90 1.06 -13.72
CA HIS A 86 4.07 0.04 -12.68
C HIS A 86 5.36 -0.80 -12.77
N ARG A 87 5.86 -1.05 -13.98
CA ARG A 87 7.14 -1.79 -14.14
C ARG A 87 8.32 -0.97 -13.62
N GLN A 88 8.36 0.33 -13.93
CA GLN A 88 9.43 1.20 -13.44
C GLN A 88 9.25 1.46 -11.94
N GLU A 89 8.02 1.69 -11.49
CA GLU A 89 7.69 1.82 -10.07
C GLU A 89 8.25 0.65 -9.24
N LEU A 90 7.91 -0.59 -9.62
CA LEU A 90 8.39 -1.78 -8.92
C LEU A 90 9.92 -1.84 -8.87
N ALA A 91 10.57 -1.61 -10.00
CA ALA A 91 12.02 -1.69 -10.10
C ALA A 91 12.73 -0.68 -9.19
N GLU A 92 12.20 0.54 -9.08
CA GLU A 92 12.77 1.59 -8.25
C GLU A 92 12.48 1.35 -6.75
N TYR A 93 11.29 0.87 -6.39
CA TYR A 93 11.01 0.46 -5.02
C TYR A 93 11.86 -0.73 -4.56
N GLU A 94 12.01 -1.77 -5.39
CA GLU A 94 12.91 -2.89 -5.08
C GLU A 94 14.35 -2.42 -4.89
N LYS A 95 14.78 -1.45 -5.70
CA LYS A 95 16.11 -0.86 -5.56
C LYS A 95 16.25 -0.07 -4.25
N ALA A 96 15.23 0.66 -3.83
CA ALA A 96 15.21 1.35 -2.54
C ALA A 96 15.32 0.37 -1.36
N VAL A 97 14.57 -0.74 -1.40
CA VAL A 97 14.66 -1.82 -0.39
C VAL A 97 16.07 -2.43 -0.37
N ASP A 98 16.65 -2.73 -1.53
CA ASP A 98 18.00 -3.30 -1.63
C ASP A 98 19.11 -2.35 -1.11
N LEU A 99 18.86 -1.04 -1.18
CA LEU A 99 19.75 -0.01 -0.66
C LEU A 99 19.53 0.28 0.84
N GLY A 100 18.66 -0.47 1.51
CA GLY A 100 18.48 -0.36 2.95
C GLY A 100 17.28 0.50 3.38
N LEU A 101 16.48 1.04 2.47
CA LEU A 101 15.30 1.80 2.88
C LEU A 101 14.25 0.85 3.46
N SER A 102 13.98 1.05 4.75
CA SER A 102 12.98 0.32 5.50
C SER A 102 12.07 1.33 6.17
N ASP A 103 11.07 1.81 5.43
CA ASP A 103 10.07 2.76 5.89
C ASP A 103 8.65 2.21 5.64
N TRP A 104 7.72 2.52 6.53
CA TRP A 104 6.34 2.02 6.43
C TRP A 104 5.64 2.57 5.18
N ASP A 105 5.94 3.81 4.75
CA ASP A 105 5.38 4.42 3.54
C ASP A 105 5.81 3.67 2.28
N LEU A 106 7.08 3.24 2.22
CA LEU A 106 7.60 2.42 1.12
C LEU A 106 6.85 1.08 1.04
N PHE A 107 6.68 0.38 2.17
CA PHE A 107 5.97 -0.90 2.17
C PHE A 107 4.48 -0.73 1.94
N LEU A 108 3.86 0.36 2.40
CA LEU A 108 2.49 0.70 2.06
C LEU A 108 2.34 0.80 0.55
N ASN A 109 3.14 1.65 -0.10
CA ASN A 109 3.09 1.89 -1.54
C ASN A 109 3.44 0.65 -2.39
N LEU A 110 4.44 -0.14 -1.98
CA LEU A 110 4.71 -1.44 -2.60
C LEU A 110 3.51 -2.39 -2.48
N GLY A 111 2.86 -2.43 -1.32
CA GLY A 111 1.64 -3.18 -1.08
C GLY A 111 0.52 -2.77 -2.03
N LEU A 112 0.29 -1.46 -2.19
CA LEU A 112 -0.70 -0.90 -3.11
C LEU A 112 -0.43 -1.28 -4.56
N LEU A 113 0.82 -1.16 -5.01
CA LEU A 113 1.23 -1.61 -6.34
C LEU A 113 0.95 -3.10 -6.57
N TYR A 114 1.18 -3.96 -5.57
CA TYR A 114 0.85 -5.37 -5.68
C TYR A 114 -0.66 -5.62 -5.72
N VAL A 115 -1.48 -4.80 -5.06
CA VAL A 115 -2.94 -4.87 -5.25
C VAL A 115 -3.31 -4.47 -6.68
N GLU A 116 -2.81 -3.35 -7.18
CA GLU A 116 -3.14 -2.84 -8.51
C GLU A 116 -2.74 -3.82 -9.62
N THR A 117 -1.68 -4.59 -9.39
CA THR A 117 -1.20 -5.65 -10.29
C THR A 117 -1.77 -7.04 -10.00
N ASP A 118 -2.83 -7.12 -9.18
CA ASP A 118 -3.58 -8.33 -8.81
C ASP A 118 -2.75 -9.44 -8.14
N GLN A 119 -1.64 -9.06 -7.51
CA GLN A 119 -0.76 -9.95 -6.74
C GLN A 119 -1.14 -9.94 -5.25
N LEU A 120 -2.40 -10.27 -4.97
CA LEU A 120 -3.02 -10.07 -3.65
C LEU A 120 -2.32 -10.79 -2.49
N ASP A 121 -1.77 -11.99 -2.73
CA ASP A 121 -1.02 -12.75 -1.72
C ASP A 121 0.23 -12.00 -1.27
N THR A 122 0.98 -11.43 -2.23
CA THR A 122 2.16 -10.60 -1.95
C THR A 122 1.74 -9.29 -1.31
N ALA A 123 0.70 -8.63 -1.84
CA ALA A 123 0.20 -7.35 -1.34
C ALA A 123 -0.09 -7.41 0.17
N SER A 124 -0.88 -8.39 0.62
CA SER A 124 -1.21 -8.52 2.05
C SER A 124 0.01 -8.70 2.95
N LYS A 125 1.01 -9.50 2.55
CA LYS A 125 2.23 -9.69 3.33
C LYS A 125 3.06 -8.41 3.44
N VAL A 126 3.14 -7.64 2.36
CA VAL A 126 3.88 -6.38 2.34
C VAL A 126 3.14 -5.31 3.16
N LEU A 127 1.81 -5.27 3.09
CA LEU A 127 0.98 -4.40 3.92
C LEU A 127 1.01 -4.79 5.41
N GLU A 128 1.13 -6.08 5.74
CA GLU A 128 1.39 -6.56 7.11
C GLU A 128 2.70 -5.98 7.66
N LEU A 129 3.76 -5.88 6.84
CA LEU A 129 5.01 -5.21 7.26
C LEU A 129 4.78 -3.73 7.56
N ALA A 130 4.05 -3.01 6.70
CA ALA A 130 3.73 -1.60 6.92
C ALA A 130 2.95 -1.40 8.23
N ALA A 131 1.94 -2.22 8.49
CA ALA A 131 1.14 -2.17 9.71
C ALA A 131 1.93 -2.56 10.97
N VAL A 132 2.91 -3.46 10.88
CA VAL A 132 3.82 -3.77 12.00
C VAL A 132 4.78 -2.61 12.29
N MET A 133 5.23 -1.91 11.25
CA MET A 133 6.17 -0.79 11.38
C MET A 133 5.51 0.48 11.92
N ALA A 134 4.24 0.71 11.56
CA ALA A 134 3.48 1.89 11.97
C ALA A 134 2.06 1.53 12.44
N PRO A 135 1.92 0.77 13.56
CA PRO A 135 0.64 0.27 14.06
C PRO A 135 -0.30 1.37 14.57
N GLU A 136 0.17 2.60 14.71
CA GLU A 136 -0.63 3.76 15.07
C GLU A 136 -1.17 4.53 13.85
N ARG A 137 -0.84 4.09 12.63
CA ARG A 137 -1.28 4.72 11.38
C ARG A 137 -2.58 4.07 10.89
N PRO A 138 -3.71 4.79 10.91
CA PRO A 138 -4.97 4.25 10.42
C PRO A 138 -4.90 3.74 8.98
N GLU A 139 -4.12 4.41 8.13
CA GLU A 139 -3.98 4.13 6.70
C GLU A 139 -3.37 2.74 6.44
N THR A 140 -2.44 2.30 7.30
CA THR A 140 -1.83 0.97 7.17
C THR A 140 -2.85 -0.14 7.40
N HIS A 141 -3.68 0.01 8.43
CA HIS A 141 -4.76 -0.92 8.75
C HIS A 141 -5.89 -0.86 7.71
N TYR A 142 -6.29 0.33 7.25
CA TYR A 142 -7.28 0.46 6.20
C TYR A 142 -6.87 -0.27 4.92
N ASN A 143 -5.65 -0.03 4.43
CA ASN A 143 -5.14 -0.65 3.21
C ASN A 143 -4.91 -2.16 3.36
N LEU A 144 -4.43 -2.62 4.52
CA LEU A 144 -4.33 -4.05 4.80
C LEU A 144 -5.72 -4.73 4.84
N GLY A 145 -6.71 -4.07 5.43
CA GLY A 145 -8.10 -4.51 5.44
C GLY A 145 -8.68 -4.65 4.03
N LEU A 146 -8.45 -3.68 3.16
CA LEU A 146 -8.83 -3.76 1.74
C LEU A 146 -8.16 -4.93 1.01
N ALA A 147 -6.87 -5.17 1.26
CA ALA A 147 -6.16 -6.30 0.67
C ALA A 147 -6.72 -7.64 1.16
N TYR A 148 -7.10 -7.76 2.44
CA TYR A 148 -7.77 -8.95 2.96
C TYR A 148 -9.18 -9.15 2.38
N GLU A 149 -9.98 -8.10 2.22
CA GLU A 149 -11.30 -8.19 1.58
C GLU A 149 -11.18 -8.75 0.16
N LYS A 150 -10.29 -8.21 -0.66
CA LYS A 150 -10.05 -8.70 -2.02
C LYS A 150 -9.61 -10.17 -2.07
N ARG A 151 -8.92 -10.66 -1.03
CA ARG A 151 -8.55 -12.08 -0.89
C ARG A 151 -9.69 -12.97 -0.37
N GLY A 152 -10.86 -12.41 -0.06
CA GLY A 152 -11.97 -13.12 0.57
C GLY A 152 -11.73 -13.44 2.05
N LYS A 153 -10.71 -12.82 2.68
CA LYS A 153 -10.37 -13.00 4.09
C LYS A 153 -11.18 -12.03 4.95
N LEU A 154 -12.50 -12.17 4.93
CA LEU A 154 -13.43 -11.16 5.45
C LEU A 154 -13.26 -10.88 6.95
N GLN A 155 -12.97 -11.90 7.77
CA GLN A 155 -12.77 -11.70 9.21
C GLN A 155 -11.50 -10.89 9.52
N GLN A 156 -10.44 -11.11 8.74
CA GLN A 156 -9.19 -10.35 8.88
C GLN A 156 -9.40 -8.91 8.38
N ALA A 157 -10.15 -8.74 7.28
CA ALA A 157 -10.55 -7.44 6.79
C ALA A 157 -11.37 -6.65 7.83
N GLU A 158 -12.35 -7.28 8.49
CA GLU A 158 -13.14 -6.68 9.58
C GLU A 158 -12.21 -6.19 10.70
N GLN A 159 -11.29 -7.05 11.17
CA GLN A 159 -10.37 -6.72 12.26
C GLN A 159 -9.51 -5.49 11.93
N GLU A 160 -8.91 -5.44 10.75
CA GLU A 160 -8.07 -4.31 10.33
C GLU A 160 -8.90 -3.04 10.14
N MET A 161 -10.13 -3.15 9.61
CA MET A 161 -11.02 -2.00 9.46
C MET A 161 -11.44 -1.41 10.80
N LEU A 162 -11.70 -2.27 11.80
CA LEU A 162 -12.00 -1.85 13.17
C LEU A 162 -10.80 -1.18 13.83
N LEU A 163 -9.58 -1.68 13.61
CA LEU A 163 -8.35 -1.02 14.09
C LEU A 163 -8.17 0.36 13.45
N SER A 164 -8.35 0.47 12.14
CA SER A 164 -8.33 1.75 11.43
C SER A 164 -9.32 2.76 12.02
N LEU A 165 -10.56 2.33 12.30
CA LEU A 165 -11.61 3.16 12.91
C LEU A 165 -11.38 3.46 14.39
N GLN A 166 -10.64 2.61 15.10
CA GLN A 166 -10.22 2.89 16.47
C GLN A 166 -9.16 4.02 16.51
N LEU A 167 -8.24 4.02 15.55
CA LEU A 167 -7.19 5.03 15.43
C LEU A 167 -7.72 6.36 14.90
N ASP A 168 -8.56 6.31 13.85
CA ASP A 168 -9.28 7.47 13.35
C ASP A 168 -10.78 7.15 13.11
N PRO A 169 -11.64 7.48 14.09
CA PRO A 169 -13.09 7.30 13.98
C PRO A 169 -13.77 8.13 12.90
N SER A 170 -13.09 9.13 12.33
CA SER A 170 -13.62 10.04 11.31
C SER A 170 -13.45 9.53 9.87
N GLN A 171 -12.70 8.44 9.66
CA GLN A 171 -12.52 7.82 8.35
C GLN A 171 -13.82 7.21 7.82
N VAL A 172 -14.52 7.99 7.01
CA VAL A 172 -15.79 7.61 6.38
C VAL A 172 -15.63 6.40 5.45
N ASP A 173 -14.51 6.30 4.74
CA ASP A 173 -14.24 5.19 3.82
C ASP A 173 -14.03 3.87 4.57
N ALA A 174 -13.30 3.89 5.69
CA ALA A 174 -13.14 2.72 6.54
C ALA A 174 -14.48 2.21 7.09
N ARG A 175 -15.34 3.13 7.58
CA ARG A 175 -16.69 2.75 8.06
C ARG A 175 -17.57 2.21 6.95
N ASN A 176 -17.51 2.82 5.77
CA ASN A 176 -18.26 2.32 4.62
C ASN A 176 -17.81 0.92 4.22
N GLN A 177 -16.49 0.70 4.19
CA GLN A 177 -15.89 -0.58 3.82
C GLN A 177 -16.23 -1.67 4.85
N LEU A 178 -16.31 -1.34 6.15
CA LEU A 178 -16.81 -2.26 7.17
C LEU A 178 -18.24 -2.73 6.87
N GLY A 179 -19.12 -1.82 6.42
CA GLY A 179 -20.45 -2.17 5.94
C GLY A 179 -20.44 -3.07 4.70
N VAL A 180 -19.50 -2.86 3.77
CA VAL A 180 -19.30 -3.74 2.60
C VAL A 180 -18.89 -5.14 3.05
N ILE A 181 -17.90 -5.26 3.94
CA ILE A 181 -17.42 -6.53 4.50
C ILE A 181 -18.59 -7.28 5.15
N TYR A 182 -19.40 -6.63 6.00
CA TYR A 182 -20.57 -7.26 6.59
C TYR A 182 -21.60 -7.73 5.56
N ALA A 183 -21.81 -6.99 4.49
CA ALA A 183 -22.73 -7.40 3.43
C ALA A 183 -22.20 -8.63 2.66
N GLU A 184 -20.89 -8.71 2.41
CA GLU A 184 -20.23 -9.87 1.78
C GLU A 184 -20.27 -11.11 2.68
N GLU A 185 -20.20 -10.94 4.00
CA GLU A 185 -20.44 -12.01 4.98
C GLU A 185 -21.93 -12.42 5.10
N GLY A 186 -22.83 -11.71 4.44
CA GLY A 186 -24.29 -11.92 4.54
C GLY A 186 -24.92 -11.32 5.81
N ASN A 187 -24.16 -10.56 6.60
CA ASN A 187 -24.64 -9.84 7.78
C ASN A 187 -25.25 -8.48 7.41
N TYR A 188 -26.35 -8.55 6.67
CA TYR A 188 -27.07 -7.37 6.17
C TYR A 188 -27.58 -6.43 7.27
N MET A 189 -27.79 -6.94 8.48
CA MET A 189 -28.19 -6.11 9.61
C MET A 189 -27.05 -5.16 10.01
N ARG A 190 -25.84 -5.68 10.29
CA ARG A 190 -24.68 -4.86 10.63
C ARG A 190 -24.30 -3.92 9.48
N ALA A 191 -24.34 -4.40 8.24
CA ALA A 191 -24.09 -3.55 7.06
C ALA A 191 -25.04 -2.34 7.01
N ARG A 192 -26.34 -2.58 7.24
CA ARG A 192 -27.36 -1.52 7.26
C ARG A 192 -27.10 -0.50 8.36
N ASP A 193 -26.71 -0.97 9.55
CA ASP A 193 -26.46 -0.09 10.69
C ASP A 193 -25.27 0.83 10.41
N GLU A 194 -24.15 0.30 9.91
CA GLU A 194 -22.97 1.12 9.55
C GLU A 194 -23.31 2.18 8.51
N TRP A 195 -23.99 1.80 7.42
CA TRP A 195 -24.32 2.76 6.36
C TRP A 195 -25.41 3.76 6.77
N ARG A 196 -26.35 3.39 7.65
CA ARG A 196 -27.35 4.33 8.18
C ARG A 196 -26.68 5.37 9.06
N ASP A 197 -25.81 4.92 9.96
CA ASP A 197 -25.10 5.79 10.86
C ASP A 197 -24.19 6.74 10.06
N LEU A 198 -23.49 6.23 9.04
CA LEU A 198 -22.66 7.02 8.13
C LEU A 198 -23.49 8.01 7.29
N ALA A 199 -24.66 7.62 6.79
CA ALA A 199 -25.54 8.52 6.03
C ALA A 199 -26.11 9.66 6.89
N ASN A 200 -26.25 9.44 8.20
CA ASN A 200 -26.70 10.45 9.16
C ASN A 200 -25.55 11.38 9.59
N SER A 201 -24.38 10.83 9.88
CA SER A 201 -23.22 11.60 10.36
C SER A 201 -22.48 12.33 9.25
N ALA A 202 -22.44 11.76 8.04
CA ALA A 202 -21.82 12.34 6.84
C ALA A 202 -22.80 12.37 5.65
N PRO A 203 -23.83 13.24 5.64
CA PRO A 203 -24.82 13.29 4.57
C PRO A 203 -24.25 13.62 3.18
N GLY A 204 -23.03 14.15 3.08
CA GLY A 204 -22.32 14.36 1.81
C GLY A 204 -21.68 13.09 1.23
N TYR A 205 -21.47 12.05 2.04
CA TYR A 205 -20.83 10.80 1.62
C TYR A 205 -21.81 9.91 0.85
N SER A 206 -21.80 10.06 -0.47
CA SER A 206 -22.72 9.38 -1.39
C SER A 206 -22.72 7.83 -1.29
N PRO A 207 -21.57 7.13 -1.11
CA PRO A 207 -21.56 5.67 -1.12
C PRO A 207 -22.47 5.02 -0.07
N ALA A 208 -22.57 5.58 1.15
CA ALA A 208 -23.43 5.03 2.21
C ALA A 208 -24.91 4.92 1.80
N ARG A 209 -25.46 5.98 1.19
CA ARG A 209 -26.85 5.97 0.69
C ARG A 209 -27.03 5.02 -0.50
N ALA A 210 -26.03 4.95 -1.37
CA ALA A 210 -26.04 4.02 -2.51
C ALA A 210 -26.11 2.56 -2.02
N ASN A 211 -25.26 2.21 -1.06
CA ASN A 211 -25.22 0.88 -0.45
C ASN A 211 -26.53 0.52 0.25
N LEU A 212 -27.14 1.45 1.00
CA LEU A 212 -28.47 1.24 1.59
C LEU A 212 -29.56 0.99 0.53
N ALA A 213 -29.51 1.68 -0.61
CA ALA A 213 -30.47 1.49 -1.68
C ALA A 213 -30.33 0.12 -2.33
N LEU A 214 -29.10 -0.33 -2.58
CA LEU A 214 -28.80 -1.65 -3.12
C LEU A 214 -29.25 -2.76 -2.16
N LEU A 215 -29.03 -2.57 -0.86
CA LEU A 215 -29.43 -3.56 0.15
C LEU A 215 -30.95 -3.78 0.17
N ARG A 216 -31.73 -2.69 0.12
CA ARG A 216 -33.20 -2.77 0.04
C ARG A 216 -33.71 -3.45 -1.23
N GLN A 217 -32.99 -3.31 -2.34
CA GLN A 217 -33.34 -3.99 -3.59
C GLN A 217 -33.09 -5.49 -3.47
N ALA A 218 -31.98 -5.89 -2.85
CA ALA A 218 -31.68 -7.30 -2.62
C ALA A 218 -32.74 -7.98 -1.73
N GLU A 219 -33.16 -7.32 -0.65
CA GLU A 219 -34.21 -7.82 0.25
C GLU A 219 -35.58 -8.01 -0.42
N ARG A 220 -35.84 -7.29 -1.53
CA ARG A 220 -37.10 -7.39 -2.30
C ARG A 220 -37.06 -8.46 -3.39
N GLY A 221 -36.08 -9.36 -3.35
CA GLY A 221 -35.91 -10.45 -4.31
C GLY A 221 -34.93 -10.15 -5.45
N GLY A 222 -34.14 -9.07 -5.34
CA GLY A 222 -32.97 -8.84 -6.19
C GLY A 222 -31.73 -9.58 -5.68
N THR A 223 -30.72 -9.76 -6.53
CA THR A 223 -29.38 -10.15 -6.06
C THR A 223 -28.67 -8.91 -5.51
N PHE A 224 -28.03 -9.02 -4.34
CA PHE A 224 -27.13 -7.97 -3.86
C PHE A 224 -25.89 -7.95 -4.75
N GLY A 225 -25.91 -7.11 -5.79
CA GLY A 225 -24.70 -6.74 -6.51
C GLY A 225 -23.95 -5.71 -5.68
N ILE A 226 -22.69 -5.99 -5.33
CA ILE A 226 -21.80 -5.06 -4.62
C ILE A 226 -21.63 -3.81 -5.51
N GLY A 227 -22.49 -2.82 -5.34
CA GLY A 227 -22.50 -1.61 -6.14
C GLY A 227 -21.74 -0.52 -5.41
N ALA A 228 -20.70 -0.01 -6.07
CA ALA A 228 -19.73 0.97 -5.58
C ALA A 228 -18.81 0.42 -4.46
N ARG A 229 -17.82 -0.38 -4.87
CA ARG A 229 -16.53 -0.46 -4.15
C ARG A 229 -15.95 0.95 -4.10
N SER A 230 -16.22 1.70 -3.02
CA SER A 230 -15.54 2.96 -2.74
C SER A 230 -14.24 2.77 -1.98
N GLY A 231 -13.81 1.51 -1.76
CA GLY A 231 -12.49 1.16 -1.25
C GLY A 231 -11.40 1.51 -2.25
N ALA A 232 -11.23 2.81 -2.52
CA ALA A 232 -9.98 3.32 -3.03
C ALA A 232 -8.95 3.15 -1.91
N PHE A 233 -7.77 2.67 -2.27
CA PHE A 233 -6.66 2.61 -1.33
C PHE A 233 -6.27 4.03 -0.92
N ALA A 234 -5.91 4.21 0.34
CA ALA A 234 -5.37 5.47 0.82
C ALA A 234 -3.89 5.54 0.42
N HIS A 235 -3.49 6.61 -0.27
CA HIS A 235 -2.11 6.91 -0.63
C HIS A 235 -1.45 7.82 0.41
#